data_AF-A0A0P0N209-F1
#
_entry.id   AF-A0A0P0N209-F1
#
_cell.length_a   1.000
_cell.length_b   1.000
_cell.length_c   1.000
_cell.angle_alpha   90.00
_cell.angle_beta   90.00
_cell.angle_gamma   90.00
#
_symmetry.space_group_name_H-M   'P 1'
#
loop_
_entity.id
_entity.type
_entity.pdbx_description
1 polymer ?
#
loop_
_entity_poly.entity_id
_entity_poly.type
_entity_poly.pdbx_seq_one_letter_code
_entity_poly.pdbx_strand_id
1 'polypeptide(L)'
;MPANLPPEAQAKLAKYSEAKTIEEKIQALEEFLSAVPKHKGVENLLLWAKRRLAELREELEEQKRKRKGGGGPRIFIEKEGAAQIAVIGPPNAGKSLLVHRLTGARTRVADYPFATTLPVPGMLPYKDIYFQLVDTPPLSEDAPQYIPRIAGIARNADAVIIVVSLEEDALEQYKRVRDILAEHGVFIEKPRGTVRIEKGGEHGVQVLGTGRIVDGTVKDVERILARYRIYRAKVYVEGEVTLDDIEMAVLRSSVYRPTIVLANKADVPGAAERYRRLYEYLAEKREKSVWLLPVSARTGYNLDKLGELLFRRLDIIRVYTKRPNSEPSKTPVVLRRGATVRDLATKIHSDLLEYFEYAKVWGPSAKYPGERVGLDHVLEDGDIVEIHSRR
;
A
#
# COMPACT_ATOMS: atom_id res chain seq x y z
N MET A 1 1.44 -10.36 26.63
CA MET A 1 0.44 -10.07 27.68
C MET A 1 -0.12 -8.69 27.40
N PRO A 2 -1.45 -8.54 27.25
CA PRO A 2 -2.03 -7.23 26.99
C PRO A 2 -1.66 -6.24 28.09
N ALA A 3 -1.40 -4.99 27.71
CA ALA A 3 -1.01 -3.94 28.64
C ALA A 3 -2.12 -3.74 29.68
N ASN A 4 -1.84 -4.07 30.95
CA ASN A 4 -2.80 -3.86 32.04
C ASN A 4 -2.88 -2.36 32.35
N LEU A 5 -3.83 -1.68 31.70
CA LEU A 5 -4.04 -0.25 31.84
C LEU A 5 -5.03 0.06 32.96
N PRO A 6 -4.82 1.14 33.74
CA PRO A 6 -5.84 1.63 34.66
C PRO A 6 -7.16 1.93 33.94
N PRO A 7 -8.32 1.75 34.61
CA PRO A 7 -9.64 2.02 34.02
C PRO A 7 -9.78 3.44 33.45
N GLU A 8 -9.15 4.41 34.10
CA GLU A 8 -9.12 5.80 33.64
C GLU A 8 -8.41 5.94 32.28
N ALA A 9 -7.20 5.36 32.14
CA ALA A 9 -6.47 5.35 30.89
C ALA A 9 -7.23 4.62 29.78
N GLN A 10 -7.89 3.50 30.08
CA GLN A 10 -8.74 2.80 29.10
C GLN A 10 -9.89 3.68 28.61
N ALA A 11 -10.56 4.41 29.51
CA ALA A 11 -11.66 5.30 29.14
C ALA A 11 -11.20 6.45 28.23
N LYS A 12 -10.01 7.01 28.46
CA LYS A 12 -9.44 8.06 27.59
C LYS A 12 -9.07 7.52 26.20
N LEU A 13 -8.54 6.30 26.14
CA LEU A 13 -8.19 5.66 24.88
C LEU A 13 -9.43 5.23 24.08
N ALA A 14 -10.53 4.89 24.75
CA ALA A 14 -11.83 4.67 24.11
C ALA A 14 -12.39 5.95 23.50
N LYS A 15 -12.29 7.10 24.19
CA LYS A 15 -12.67 8.40 23.63
C LYS A 15 -11.93 8.71 22.34
N TYR A 16 -10.65 8.33 22.24
CA TYR A 16 -9.88 8.48 21.01
C TYR A 16 -10.48 7.67 19.82
N SER A 17 -10.98 6.46 20.07
CA SER A 17 -11.65 5.62 19.05
C SER A 17 -13.00 6.19 18.59
N GLU A 18 -13.72 6.86 19.51
CA GLU A 18 -15.02 7.49 19.25
C GLU A 18 -14.92 8.88 18.61
N ALA A 19 -13.80 9.57 18.84
CA ALA A 19 -13.56 10.92 18.36
C ALA A 19 -13.67 11.00 16.83
N LYS A 20 -14.46 11.97 16.36
CA LYS A 20 -14.73 12.18 14.94
C LYS A 20 -13.82 13.25 14.35
N THR A 21 -13.41 14.22 15.15
CA THR A 21 -12.53 15.32 14.74
C THR A 21 -11.08 15.07 15.13
N ILE A 22 -10.15 15.76 14.47
CA ILE A 22 -8.72 15.66 14.79
C ILE A 22 -8.46 16.27 16.16
N GLU A 23 -9.11 17.39 16.47
CA GLU A 23 -9.04 18.07 17.75
C GLU A 23 -9.47 17.15 18.92
N GLU A 24 -10.60 16.45 18.79
CA GLU A 24 -11.06 15.49 19.79
C GLU A 24 -10.07 14.32 19.97
N LYS A 25 -9.48 13.84 18.87
CA LYS A 25 -8.48 12.76 18.92
C LYS A 25 -7.19 13.18 19.62
N ILE A 26 -6.70 14.39 19.34
CA ILE A 26 -5.53 14.98 20.03
C ILE A 26 -5.81 15.07 21.52
N GLN A 27 -6.95 15.67 21.90
CA GLN A 27 -7.31 15.84 23.30
C GLN A 27 -7.43 14.49 24.02
N ALA A 28 -8.08 13.50 23.40
CA ALA A 28 -8.20 12.17 23.97
C ALA A 28 -6.84 11.46 24.18
N LEU A 29 -5.88 11.66 23.27
CA LEU A 29 -4.52 11.12 23.42
C LEU A 29 -3.69 11.86 24.47
N GLU A 30 -3.84 13.18 24.60
CA GLU A 30 -3.20 13.96 25.66
C GLU A 30 -3.70 13.53 27.03
N GLU A 31 -5.03 13.39 27.18
CA GLU A 31 -5.65 12.87 28.40
C GLU A 31 -5.26 11.42 28.69
N PHE A 32 -5.05 10.60 27.66
CA PHE A 32 -4.54 9.25 27.83
C PHE A 32 -3.09 9.24 28.33
N LEU A 33 -2.20 9.99 27.67
CA LEU A 33 -0.78 10.05 28.02
C LEU A 33 -0.53 10.61 29.42
N SER A 34 -1.43 11.45 29.95
CA SER A 34 -1.36 11.94 31.32
C SER A 34 -1.84 10.91 32.36
N ALA A 35 -2.79 10.06 32.01
CA ALA A 35 -3.39 9.06 32.90
C ALA A 35 -2.65 7.70 32.93
N VAL A 36 -1.72 7.44 32.00
CA VAL A 36 -1.05 6.14 31.86
C VAL A 36 0.18 6.01 32.77
N PRO A 37 0.31 4.93 33.55
CA PRO A 37 1.50 4.65 34.35
C PRO A 37 2.71 4.33 33.45
N LYS A 38 3.87 4.91 33.76
CA LYS A 38 5.12 4.69 33.00
C LYS A 38 5.85 3.44 33.51
N HIS A 39 5.36 2.25 33.16
CA HIS A 39 6.05 0.99 33.45
C HIS A 39 6.20 0.11 32.19
N LYS A 40 7.13 -0.86 32.24
CA LYS A 40 7.59 -1.69 31.11
C LYS A 40 6.48 -2.34 30.28
N GLY A 41 5.36 -2.71 30.92
CA GLY A 41 4.20 -3.33 30.24
C GLY A 41 3.36 -2.42 29.32
N VAL A 42 3.63 -1.12 29.24
CA VAL A 42 2.84 -0.14 28.43
C VAL A 42 3.72 0.63 27.44
N GLU A 43 5.00 0.27 27.29
CA GLU A 43 5.98 1.00 26.48
C GLU A 43 5.53 1.16 25.02
N ASN A 44 5.12 0.07 24.37
CA ASN A 44 4.67 0.08 22.98
C ASN A 44 3.44 0.97 22.77
N LEU A 45 2.50 0.94 23.72
CA LEU A 45 1.28 1.73 23.65
C LEU A 45 1.53 3.22 23.91
N LEU A 46 2.44 3.54 24.83
CA LEU A 46 2.91 4.91 25.06
C LEU A 46 3.65 5.46 23.85
N LEU A 47 4.50 4.63 23.21
CA LEU A 47 5.23 5.00 21.99
C LEU A 47 4.25 5.29 20.85
N TRP A 48 3.26 4.40 20.65
CA TRP A 48 2.16 4.61 19.71
C TRP A 48 1.39 5.90 19.99
N ALA A 49 0.95 6.12 21.24
CA ALA A 49 0.11 7.27 21.59
C ALA A 49 0.86 8.59 21.40
N LYS A 50 2.15 8.66 21.77
CA LYS A 50 2.99 9.85 21.55
C LYS A 50 3.18 10.14 20.07
N ARG A 51 3.48 9.13 19.26
CA ARG A 51 3.65 9.28 17.81
C ARG A 51 2.34 9.71 17.16
N ARG A 52 1.23 9.05 17.50
CA ARG A 52 -0.09 9.37 16.97
C ARG A 52 -0.54 10.78 17.36
N LEU A 53 -0.22 11.23 18.57
CA LEU A 53 -0.46 12.61 18.99
C LEU A 53 0.33 13.61 18.14
N ALA A 54 1.60 13.32 17.84
CA ALA A 54 2.42 14.16 16.96
C ALA A 54 1.83 14.23 15.54
N GLU A 55 1.47 13.08 14.94
CA GLU A 55 0.84 13.00 13.63
C GLU A 55 -0.45 13.84 13.56
N LEU A 56 -1.32 13.72 14.56
CA LEU A 56 -2.60 14.43 14.56
C LEU A 56 -2.44 15.93 14.78
N ARG A 57 -1.48 16.35 15.63
CA ARG A 57 -1.15 17.77 15.81
C ARG A 57 -0.68 18.39 14.51
N GLU A 58 0.16 17.66 13.78
CA GLU A 58 0.62 18.09 12.47
C GLU A 58 -0.52 18.15 11.44
N GLU A 59 -1.37 17.12 11.39
CA GLU A 59 -2.54 17.09 10.50
C GLU A 59 -3.51 18.25 10.81
N LEU A 60 -3.71 18.58 12.09
CA LEU A 60 -4.50 19.72 12.52
C LEU A 60 -3.86 21.05 12.12
N GLU A 61 -2.54 21.18 12.25
CA GLU A 61 -1.81 22.37 11.85
C GLU A 61 -1.87 22.57 10.33
N GLU A 62 -1.74 21.49 9.56
CA GLU A 62 -1.95 21.47 8.12
C GLU A 62 -3.39 21.87 7.74
N GLN A 63 -4.41 21.37 8.45
CA GLN A 63 -5.80 21.78 8.25
C GLN A 63 -6.02 23.26 8.58
N LYS A 64 -5.40 23.78 9.64
CA LYS A 64 -5.46 25.21 10.00
C LYS A 64 -4.74 26.08 8.97
N ARG A 65 -3.61 25.62 8.42
CA ARG A 65 -2.92 26.27 7.29
C ARG A 65 -3.79 26.27 6.02
N LYS A 66 -4.49 25.16 5.72
CA LYS A 66 -5.48 25.03 4.62
C LYS A 66 -6.76 25.87 4.81
N ARG A 67 -7.14 26.21 6.05
CA ARG A 67 -8.29 27.10 6.34
C ARG A 67 -7.93 28.59 6.23
N LYS A 68 -6.67 28.96 6.43
CA LYS A 68 -6.19 30.35 6.33
C LYS A 68 -5.64 30.72 4.94
N GLY A 69 -5.31 29.75 4.09
CA GLY A 69 -4.97 29.95 2.68
C GLY A 69 -5.88 29.09 1.81
N GLY A 70 -6.62 29.71 0.88
CA GLY A 70 -7.53 29.01 -0.02
C GLY A 70 -6.86 27.79 -0.68
N GLY A 71 -7.54 26.64 -0.58
CA GLY A 71 -7.33 25.48 -1.45
C GLY A 71 -5.90 24.97 -1.58
N GLY A 72 -5.22 24.65 -0.47
CA GLY A 72 -4.02 23.80 -0.57
C GLY A 72 -4.38 22.45 -1.20
N PRO A 73 -3.67 21.96 -2.23
CA PRO A 73 -4.11 20.81 -3.01
C PRO A 73 -4.25 19.57 -2.12
N ARG A 74 -5.41 18.90 -2.22
CA ARG A 74 -5.50 17.49 -1.84
C ARG A 74 -4.61 16.76 -2.82
N ILE A 75 -3.44 16.31 -2.39
CA ILE A 75 -2.53 15.53 -3.23
C ILE A 75 -3.06 14.11 -3.28
N PHE A 76 -4.25 13.95 -3.85
CA PHE A 76 -4.69 12.69 -4.39
C PHE A 76 -4.16 12.68 -5.82
N ILE A 77 -3.02 12.01 -6.02
CA ILE A 77 -2.52 11.78 -7.37
C ILE A 77 -3.44 10.72 -7.96
N GLU A 78 -4.25 11.12 -8.94
CA GLU A 78 -5.14 10.19 -9.62
C GLU A 78 -4.31 9.04 -10.21
N LYS A 79 -4.81 7.82 -10.04
CA LYS A 79 -4.13 6.63 -10.53
C LYS A 79 -4.20 6.63 -12.04
N GLU A 80 -3.04 6.63 -12.68
CA GLU A 80 -2.92 6.55 -14.13
C GLU A 80 -2.15 5.30 -14.56
N GLY A 81 -2.37 4.87 -15.80
CA GLY A 81 -1.73 3.70 -16.36
C GLY A 81 -2.17 2.38 -15.72
N ALA A 82 -1.28 1.40 -15.75
CA ALA A 82 -1.51 0.03 -15.28
C ALA A 82 -1.51 -0.08 -13.75
N ALA A 83 -0.73 0.76 -13.07
CA ALA A 83 -0.64 0.82 -11.62
C ALA A 83 0.12 2.10 -11.20
N GLN A 84 -0.20 2.60 -10.00
CA GLN A 84 0.55 3.65 -9.31
C GLN A 84 1.55 3.01 -8.32
N ILE A 85 2.81 3.41 -8.37
CA ILE A 85 3.90 2.85 -7.54
C ILE A 85 4.53 3.98 -6.74
N ALA A 86 4.53 3.87 -5.41
CA ALA A 86 5.23 4.82 -4.54
C ALA A 86 6.73 4.49 -4.47
N VAL A 87 7.61 5.46 -4.75
CA VAL A 87 9.07 5.28 -4.67
C VAL A 87 9.59 5.92 -3.39
N ILE A 88 9.98 5.09 -2.41
CA ILE A 88 10.29 5.48 -1.02
C ILE A 88 11.70 5.03 -0.66
N GLY A 89 12.37 5.74 0.25
CA GLY A 89 13.72 5.41 0.67
C GLY A 89 14.42 6.58 1.35
N PRO A 90 15.60 6.35 1.95
CA PRO A 90 16.31 7.37 2.71
C PRO A 90 16.81 8.52 1.83
N PRO A 91 17.33 9.60 2.44
CA PRO A 91 18.10 10.63 1.74
C PRO A 91 19.22 10.00 0.92
N ASN A 92 19.57 10.62 -0.21
CA ASN A 92 20.71 10.23 -1.06
C ASN A 92 20.71 8.81 -1.63
N ALA A 93 19.62 8.04 -1.48
CA ALA A 93 19.46 6.71 -2.09
C ALA A 93 19.34 6.75 -3.63
N GLY A 94 19.20 7.93 -4.22
CA GLY A 94 19.10 8.13 -5.67
C GLY A 94 17.69 7.95 -6.25
N LYS A 95 16.63 8.09 -5.43
CA LYS A 95 15.21 7.97 -5.85
C LYS A 95 14.86 8.85 -7.05
N SER A 96 15.09 10.15 -6.94
CA SER A 96 14.74 11.10 -8.01
C SER A 96 15.52 10.84 -9.29
N LEU A 97 16.80 10.45 -9.20
CA LEU A 97 17.59 10.06 -10.37
C LEU A 97 17.05 8.78 -11.02
N LEU A 98 16.64 7.79 -10.22
CA LEU A 98 15.97 6.57 -10.72
C LEU A 98 14.67 6.93 -11.45
N VAL A 99 13.79 7.71 -10.83
CA VAL A 99 12.51 8.10 -11.43
C VAL A 99 12.72 8.89 -12.72
N HIS A 100 13.63 9.86 -12.71
CA HIS A 100 14.00 10.61 -13.92
C HIS A 100 14.45 9.68 -15.05
N ARG A 101 15.38 8.75 -14.76
CA ARG A 101 15.93 7.86 -15.78
C ARG A 101 14.90 6.86 -16.32
N LEU A 102 14.03 6.34 -15.45
CA LEU A 102 13.02 5.34 -15.81
C LEU A 102 11.86 5.94 -16.63
N THR A 103 11.58 7.22 -16.45
CA THR A 103 10.37 7.85 -16.99
C THR A 103 10.66 8.91 -18.05
N GLY A 104 11.92 9.35 -18.15
CA GLY A 104 12.29 10.52 -18.96
C GLY A 104 11.74 11.85 -18.42
N ALA A 105 11.07 11.85 -17.27
CA ALA A 105 10.50 13.04 -16.67
C ALA A 105 11.62 13.93 -16.10
N ARG A 106 11.62 15.23 -16.48
CA ARG A 106 12.54 16.23 -15.91
C ARG A 106 12.20 16.47 -14.44
N THR A 107 12.85 15.76 -13.52
CA THR A 107 12.86 16.09 -12.10
C THR A 107 13.43 17.49 -11.94
N ARG A 108 12.61 18.46 -11.51
CA ARG A 108 13.13 19.72 -10.98
C ARG A 108 13.86 19.37 -9.68
N VAL A 109 15.19 19.23 -9.76
CA VAL A 109 16.04 19.17 -8.58
C VAL A 109 15.84 20.50 -7.87
N ALA A 110 15.22 20.46 -6.69
CA ALA A 110 15.15 21.64 -5.85
C ALA A 110 16.51 21.74 -5.14
N ASP A 111 17.34 22.66 -5.61
CA ASP A 111 18.43 23.19 -4.79
C ASP A 111 17.77 23.81 -3.54
N TYR A 112 18.29 23.49 -2.36
CA TYR A 112 17.95 24.01 -1.02
C TYR A 112 16.87 23.30 -0.17
N PRO A 113 17.10 23.20 1.15
CA PRO A 113 16.08 22.74 2.10
C PRO A 113 14.95 23.77 2.12
N PHE A 114 13.71 23.35 2.42
CA PHE A 114 12.47 24.15 2.50
C PHE A 114 11.59 24.28 1.24
N ALA A 115 11.93 23.66 0.10
CA ALA A 115 11.00 23.58 -1.03
C ALA A 115 9.86 22.56 -0.76
N THR A 116 8.60 22.99 -0.93
CA THR A 116 7.41 22.12 -0.86
C THR A 116 7.36 21.22 -2.10
N THR A 117 8.04 20.07 -2.04
CA THR A 117 7.99 19.06 -3.11
C THR A 117 6.62 18.36 -3.09
N LEU A 118 5.79 18.68 -4.07
CA LEU A 118 4.70 17.80 -4.50
C LEU A 118 5.34 16.61 -5.22
N PRO A 119 4.96 15.35 -4.93
CA PRO A 119 5.42 14.20 -5.68
C PRO A 119 5.14 14.41 -7.17
N VAL A 120 6.15 14.27 -8.02
CA VAL A 120 5.98 14.37 -9.47
C VAL A 120 5.74 12.96 -10.01
N PRO A 121 4.57 12.66 -10.59
CA PRO A 121 4.35 11.39 -11.26
C PRO A 121 5.21 11.32 -12.53
N GLY A 122 5.95 10.22 -12.70
CA GLY A 122 6.66 9.89 -13.93
C GLY A 122 6.14 8.58 -14.51
N MET A 123 5.97 8.51 -15.83
CA MET A 123 5.42 7.33 -16.50
C MET A 123 6.53 6.41 -16.99
N LEU A 124 6.66 5.22 -16.39
CA LEU A 124 7.57 4.16 -16.80
C LEU A 124 6.90 3.32 -17.91
N PRO A 125 7.37 3.39 -19.17
CA PRO A 125 6.84 2.52 -20.22
C PRO A 125 7.26 1.07 -19.99
N TYR A 126 6.34 0.14 -20.19
CA TYR A 126 6.64 -1.29 -20.26
C TYR A 126 5.73 -1.96 -21.28
N LYS A 127 6.32 -2.51 -22.35
CA LYS A 127 5.58 -2.99 -23.53
C LYS A 127 4.62 -1.89 -24.03
N ASP A 128 3.32 -2.15 -23.99
CA ASP A 128 2.21 -1.33 -24.46
C ASP A 128 1.39 -0.71 -23.31
N ILE A 129 1.95 -0.72 -22.09
CA ILE A 129 1.35 -0.10 -20.90
C ILE A 129 2.36 0.83 -20.20
N TYR A 130 1.85 1.61 -19.24
CA TYR A 130 2.66 2.53 -18.45
C TYR A 130 2.43 2.29 -16.95
N PHE A 131 3.49 2.39 -16.16
CA PHE A 131 3.45 2.42 -14.71
C PHE A 131 3.66 3.85 -14.21
N GLN A 132 2.78 4.34 -13.34
CA GLN A 132 2.91 5.67 -12.77
C GLN A 132 3.81 5.61 -11.52
N LEU A 133 5.04 6.10 -11.63
CA LEU A 133 5.98 6.19 -10.51
C LEU A 133 5.78 7.52 -9.78
N VAL A 134 5.53 7.46 -8.47
CA VAL A 134 5.36 8.63 -7.60
C VAL A 134 6.63 8.81 -6.77
N ASP A 135 7.45 9.80 -7.12
CA ASP A 135 8.67 10.12 -6.36
C ASP A 135 8.30 10.80 -5.04
N THR A 136 8.68 10.20 -3.91
CA THR A 136 8.39 10.78 -2.59
C THR A 136 9.58 11.56 -2.04
N PRO A 137 9.34 12.55 -1.15
CA PRO A 137 10.41 13.13 -0.34
C PRO A 137 11.23 12.03 0.38
N PRO A 138 12.49 12.34 0.76
CA PRO A 138 13.30 11.42 1.54
C PRO A 138 12.62 10.99 2.84
N LEU A 139 12.65 9.69 3.12
CA LEU A 139 12.21 9.16 4.40
C LEU A 139 13.36 9.31 5.40
N SER A 140 13.28 10.30 6.28
CA SER A 140 14.25 10.53 7.36
C SER A 140 13.53 10.80 8.68
N GLU A 141 14.10 10.32 9.78
CA GLU A 141 13.67 10.65 11.14
C GLU A 141 13.93 12.12 11.48
N ASP A 142 14.86 12.77 10.78
CA ASP A 142 15.16 14.20 10.94
C ASP A 142 14.07 15.10 10.32
N ALA A 143 13.15 14.50 9.55
CA ALA A 143 12.03 15.20 8.93
C ALA A 143 10.70 14.45 9.17
N PRO A 144 10.30 14.28 10.45
CA PRO A 144 9.14 13.47 10.82
C PRO A 144 7.85 13.97 10.17
N GLN A 145 7.79 15.27 9.83
CA GLN A 145 6.64 15.90 9.18
C GLN A 145 6.24 15.26 7.83
N TYR A 146 7.20 14.68 7.12
CA TYR A 146 6.89 14.07 5.82
C TYR A 146 6.45 12.60 5.94
N ILE A 147 6.68 11.95 7.07
CA ILE A 147 6.43 10.51 7.23
C ILE A 147 4.93 10.17 7.07
N PRO A 148 3.98 10.88 7.71
CA PRO A 148 2.56 10.57 7.54
C PRO A 148 2.09 10.74 6.10
N ARG A 149 2.63 11.74 5.40
CA ARG A 149 2.35 12.02 3.99
C ARG A 149 2.90 10.93 3.07
N ILE A 150 4.14 10.49 3.28
CA ILE A 150 4.76 9.38 2.54
C ILE A 150 3.97 8.09 2.77
N ALA A 151 3.61 7.79 4.01
CA ALA A 151 2.78 6.63 4.34
C ALA A 151 1.39 6.70 3.69
N GLY A 152 0.79 7.89 3.59
CA GLY A 152 -0.45 8.11 2.86
C GLY A 152 -0.35 7.77 1.37
N ILE A 153 0.73 8.20 0.71
CA ILE A 153 1.02 7.86 -0.69
C ILE A 153 1.20 6.34 -0.83
N ALA A 154 2.03 5.74 0.03
CA ALA A 154 2.28 4.30 0.03
C ALA A 154 1.00 3.49 0.24
N ARG A 155 0.12 3.95 1.15
CA ARG A 155 -1.16 3.31 1.45
C ARG A 155 -2.10 3.35 0.25
N ASN A 156 -2.06 4.38 -0.59
CA ASN A 156 -2.97 4.53 -1.74
C ASN A 156 -2.41 3.92 -3.04
N ALA A 157 -1.09 3.85 -3.19
CA ALA A 157 -0.41 3.24 -4.33
C ALA A 157 -0.75 1.75 -4.48
N ASP A 158 -0.61 1.17 -5.67
CA ASP A 158 -0.84 -0.26 -5.91
C ASP A 158 0.37 -1.12 -5.48
N ALA A 159 1.58 -0.55 -5.51
CA ALA A 159 2.82 -1.14 -5.03
C ALA A 159 3.76 -0.09 -4.41
N VAL A 160 4.78 -0.58 -3.69
CA VAL A 160 5.86 0.24 -3.16
C VAL A 160 7.19 -0.22 -3.74
N ILE A 161 8.01 0.73 -4.16
CA ILE A 161 9.44 0.53 -4.41
C ILE A 161 10.20 1.12 -3.22
N ILE A 162 10.97 0.29 -2.53
CA ILE A 162 11.93 0.76 -1.53
C ILE A 162 13.30 0.88 -2.20
N VAL A 163 13.87 2.07 -2.24
CA VAL A 163 15.20 2.32 -2.76
C VAL A 163 16.18 2.41 -1.60
N VAL A 164 17.23 1.60 -1.61
CA VAL A 164 18.35 1.66 -0.65
C VAL A 164 19.66 1.91 -1.39
N SER A 165 20.61 2.56 -0.73
CA SER A 165 21.93 2.86 -1.27
C SER A 165 22.92 1.74 -0.96
N LEU A 166 23.54 1.14 -1.99
CA LEU A 166 24.66 0.22 -1.82
C LEU A 166 25.99 0.94 -1.57
N GLU A 167 26.01 2.25 -1.35
CA GLU A 167 27.20 2.99 -0.88
C GLU A 167 27.35 2.93 0.64
N GLU A 168 26.23 2.75 1.36
CA GLU A 168 26.13 2.68 2.82
C GLU A 168 25.55 1.31 3.23
N ASP A 169 25.24 1.10 4.52
CA ASP A 169 24.61 -0.14 5.00
C ASP A 169 23.14 -0.24 4.51
N ALA A 170 22.97 -0.86 3.35
CA ALA A 170 21.67 -1.08 2.71
C ALA A 170 20.70 -1.92 3.55
N LEU A 171 21.21 -2.82 4.40
CA LEU A 171 20.38 -3.66 5.27
C LEU A 171 19.76 -2.82 6.38
N GLU A 172 20.55 -1.98 7.01
CA GLU A 172 20.06 -1.07 8.04
C GLU A 172 19.06 -0.05 7.48
N GLN A 173 19.36 0.52 6.30
CA GLN A 173 18.42 1.40 5.58
C GLN A 173 17.08 0.70 5.30
N TYR A 174 17.12 -0.54 4.80
CA TYR A 174 15.92 -1.32 4.52
C TYR A 174 15.07 -1.53 5.78
N LYS A 175 15.68 -1.98 6.89
CA LYS A 175 14.99 -2.22 8.16
C LYS A 175 14.29 -0.95 8.64
N ARG A 176 14.99 0.19 8.62
CA ARG A 176 14.42 1.48 9.02
C ARG A 176 13.21 1.86 8.18
N VAL A 177 13.31 1.77 6.85
CA VAL A 177 12.18 2.10 5.96
C VAL A 177 10.99 1.16 6.21
N ARG A 178 11.24 -0.15 6.33
CA ARG A 178 10.20 -1.14 6.65
C ARG A 178 9.51 -0.80 7.97
N ASP A 179 10.27 -0.55 9.02
CA ASP A 179 9.74 -0.33 10.36
C ASP A 179 8.92 0.96 10.41
N ILE A 180 9.39 2.04 9.77
CA ILE A 180 8.63 3.29 9.63
C ILE A 180 7.30 3.06 8.87
N LEU A 181 7.33 2.31 7.76
CA LEU A 181 6.10 2.02 7.00
C LEU A 181 5.10 1.18 7.82
N ALA A 182 5.58 0.15 8.51
CA ALA A 182 4.76 -0.71 9.37
C ALA A 182 4.16 0.09 10.54
N GLU A 183 4.95 0.99 11.13
CA GLU A 183 4.48 1.93 12.16
C GLU A 183 3.39 2.87 11.66
N HIS A 184 3.23 3.07 10.35
CA HIS A 184 2.17 3.88 9.75
C HIS A 184 1.11 3.02 9.04
N GLY A 185 1.07 1.71 9.31
CA GLY A 185 0.04 0.80 8.81
C GLY A 185 0.23 0.37 7.35
N VAL A 186 1.44 0.53 6.80
CA VAL A 186 1.78 0.03 5.46
C VAL A 186 2.71 -1.16 5.61
N PHE A 187 2.18 -2.35 5.35
CA PHE A 187 2.93 -3.59 5.46
C PHE A 187 3.46 -3.99 4.08
N ILE A 188 4.76 -4.27 4.00
CA ILE A 188 5.44 -4.66 2.75
C ILE A 188 5.56 -6.18 2.59
N GLU A 189 5.34 -6.91 3.68
CA GLU A 189 5.27 -8.37 3.73
C GLU A 189 3.82 -8.81 3.70
N LYS A 190 3.54 -9.90 2.97
CA LYS A 190 2.18 -10.45 2.95
C LYS A 190 1.88 -10.95 4.37
N PRO A 191 0.91 -10.34 5.08
CA PRO A 191 0.62 -10.77 6.43
C PRO A 191 0.07 -12.20 6.40
N ARG A 192 0.30 -12.98 7.46
CA ARG A 192 -0.21 -14.36 7.53
C ARG A 192 -1.72 -14.42 7.53
N GLY A 193 -2.36 -13.32 7.91
CA GLY A 193 -3.77 -13.09 7.81
C GLY A 193 -4.10 -11.60 7.81
N THR A 194 -5.32 -11.26 7.43
CA THR A 194 -5.82 -9.87 7.39
C THR A 194 -7.01 -9.73 8.33
N VAL A 195 -7.16 -8.55 8.92
CA VAL A 195 -8.29 -8.20 9.77
C VAL A 195 -8.95 -6.95 9.23
N ARG A 196 -10.25 -7.03 8.90
CA ARG A 196 -11.06 -5.87 8.51
C ARG A 196 -12.22 -5.74 9.47
N ILE A 197 -12.40 -4.56 10.06
CA ILE A 197 -13.43 -4.32 11.07
C ILE A 197 -14.45 -3.33 10.52
N GLU A 198 -15.68 -3.79 10.33
CA GLU A 198 -16.85 -2.96 10.02
C GLU A 198 -17.62 -2.72 11.32
N LYS A 199 -17.58 -1.47 11.83
CA LYS A 199 -18.28 -1.09 13.05
C LYS A 199 -19.79 -0.93 12.78
N GLY A 200 -20.64 -1.37 13.72
CA GLY A 200 -22.10 -1.31 13.62
C GLY A 200 -22.74 -2.65 13.27
N GLY A 201 -24.08 -2.65 13.18
CA GLY A 201 -24.90 -3.85 12.95
C GLY A 201 -25.96 -4.07 14.02
N GLU A 202 -26.86 -5.04 13.77
CA GLU A 202 -27.94 -5.40 14.70
C GLU A 202 -27.49 -6.34 15.82
N HIS A 203 -26.43 -7.12 15.57
CA HIS A 203 -25.93 -8.15 16.48
C HIS A 203 -24.65 -7.66 17.20
N GLY A 204 -24.16 -8.43 18.19
CA GLY A 204 -22.89 -8.17 18.87
C GLY A 204 -21.67 -8.30 17.94
N VAL A 205 -20.49 -8.57 18.50
CA VAL A 205 -19.30 -8.80 17.68
C VAL A 205 -19.44 -10.14 16.95
N GLN A 206 -19.24 -10.12 15.64
CA GLN A 206 -19.22 -11.32 14.80
C GLN A 206 -17.86 -11.44 14.11
N VAL A 207 -17.20 -12.58 14.28
CA VAL A 207 -15.98 -12.91 13.53
C VAL A 207 -16.38 -13.73 12.31
N LEU A 208 -16.05 -13.25 11.11
CA LEU A 208 -16.42 -13.81 9.82
C LEU A 208 -15.16 -14.08 8.97
N GLY A 209 -15.25 -14.94 7.96
CA GLY A 209 -14.17 -15.20 7.01
C GLY A 209 -13.56 -16.61 7.12
N THR A 210 -12.53 -16.86 6.31
CA THR A 210 -11.88 -18.17 6.18
C THR A 210 -10.63 -18.33 7.05
N GLY A 211 -10.28 -17.30 7.84
CA GLY A 211 -9.11 -17.30 8.71
C GLY A 211 -9.36 -17.80 10.14
N ARG A 212 -8.29 -17.85 10.94
CA ARG A 212 -8.31 -18.27 12.34
C ARG A 212 -7.46 -17.34 13.21
N ILE A 213 -7.88 -17.19 14.47
CA ILE A 213 -7.14 -16.47 15.50
C ILE A 213 -6.24 -17.49 16.20
N VAL A 214 -4.93 -17.31 16.16
CA VAL A 214 -3.97 -18.35 16.59
C VAL A 214 -3.65 -18.32 18.08
N ASP A 215 -3.87 -17.20 18.76
CA ASP A 215 -3.51 -16.94 20.16
C ASP A 215 -4.69 -16.45 21.01
N GLY A 216 -5.93 -16.69 20.55
CA GLY A 216 -7.11 -16.21 21.25
C GLY A 216 -8.44 -16.74 20.72
N THR A 217 -9.52 -16.36 21.40
CA THR A 217 -10.89 -16.75 21.08
C THR A 217 -11.73 -15.56 20.65
N VAL A 218 -12.93 -15.81 20.11
CA VAL A 218 -13.90 -14.76 19.78
C VAL A 218 -14.25 -13.90 21.01
N LYS A 219 -14.27 -14.47 22.22
CA LYS A 219 -14.50 -13.72 23.47
C LYS A 219 -13.33 -12.78 23.83
N ASP A 220 -12.11 -13.10 23.39
CA ASP A 220 -10.97 -12.20 23.54
C ASP A 220 -11.09 -11.02 22.56
N VAL A 221 -11.53 -11.27 21.33
CA VAL A 221 -11.86 -10.23 20.34
C VAL A 221 -12.93 -9.28 20.88
N GLU A 222 -14.01 -9.82 21.44
CA GLU A 222 -15.06 -9.05 22.11
C GLU A 222 -14.50 -8.16 23.21
N ARG A 223 -13.64 -8.70 24.07
CA ARG A 223 -12.99 -7.93 25.16
C ARG A 223 -12.09 -6.83 24.61
N ILE A 224 -11.31 -7.10 23.56
CA ILE A 224 -10.48 -6.10 22.90
C ILE A 224 -11.37 -4.99 22.36
N LEU A 225 -12.38 -5.31 21.55
CA LEU A 225 -13.29 -4.33 20.95
C LEU A 225 -14.07 -3.52 22.01
N ALA A 226 -14.49 -4.17 23.09
CA ALA A 226 -15.17 -3.51 24.21
C ALA A 226 -14.28 -2.47 24.91
N ARG A 227 -12.96 -2.69 25.02
CA ARG A 227 -12.01 -1.67 25.52
C ARG A 227 -12.01 -0.39 24.67
N TYR A 228 -12.38 -0.51 23.40
CA TYR A 228 -12.55 0.61 22.47
C TYR A 228 -14.02 1.06 22.32
N ARG A 229 -14.91 0.62 23.21
CA ARG A 229 -16.37 0.86 23.19
C ARG A 229 -17.06 0.38 21.90
N ILE A 230 -16.47 -0.60 21.23
CA ILE A 230 -17.05 -1.25 20.06
C ILE A 230 -17.76 -2.51 20.54
N TYR A 231 -19.08 -2.40 20.71
CA TYR A 231 -19.91 -3.53 21.17
C TYR A 231 -20.60 -4.28 20.02
N ARG A 232 -20.62 -3.67 18.83
CA ARG A 232 -21.25 -4.22 17.61
C ARG A 232 -20.32 -4.01 16.42
N ALA A 233 -19.87 -5.10 15.83
CA ALA A 233 -18.97 -5.07 14.67
C ALA A 233 -18.94 -6.41 13.94
N LYS A 234 -18.68 -6.35 12.63
CA LYS A 234 -18.26 -7.51 11.84
C LYS A 234 -16.74 -7.46 11.68
N VAL A 235 -16.05 -8.49 12.16
CA VAL A 235 -14.60 -8.65 12.10
C VAL A 235 -14.31 -9.72 11.06
N TYR A 236 -13.91 -9.32 9.86
CA TYR A 236 -13.51 -10.24 8.81
C TYR A 236 -12.05 -10.65 9.02
N VAL A 237 -11.81 -11.94 9.12
CA VAL A 237 -10.50 -12.55 9.32
C VAL A 237 -10.22 -13.52 8.17
N GLU A 238 -9.11 -13.32 7.48
CA GLU A 238 -8.57 -14.25 6.48
C GLU A 238 -7.19 -14.71 6.92
N GLY A 239 -6.82 -15.97 6.70
CA GLY A 239 -5.52 -16.50 7.10
C GLY A 239 -5.31 -16.60 8.63
N GLU A 240 -4.05 -16.61 9.08
CA GLU A 240 -3.71 -16.69 10.51
C GLU A 240 -3.44 -15.30 11.09
N VAL A 241 -4.22 -14.90 12.08
CA VAL A 241 -4.07 -13.60 12.77
C VAL A 241 -3.92 -13.79 14.28
N THR A 242 -3.25 -12.86 14.93
CA THR A 242 -3.12 -12.78 16.38
C THR A 242 -4.11 -11.79 16.99
N LEU A 243 -4.33 -11.85 18.31
CA LEU A 243 -5.11 -10.85 19.03
C LEU A 243 -4.50 -9.44 18.91
N ASP A 244 -3.17 -9.35 18.85
CA ASP A 244 -2.46 -8.09 18.61
C ASP A 244 -2.80 -7.54 17.20
N ASP A 245 -2.90 -8.39 16.17
CA ASP A 245 -3.31 -7.96 14.82
C ASP A 245 -4.73 -7.37 14.82
N ILE A 246 -5.62 -7.93 15.64
CA ILE A 246 -7.00 -7.44 15.81
C ILE A 246 -7.00 -6.10 16.55
N GLU A 247 -6.28 -5.97 17.67
CA GLU A 247 -6.15 -4.72 18.41
C GLU A 247 -5.56 -3.61 17.51
N MET A 248 -4.58 -3.97 16.67
CA MET A 248 -4.00 -3.07 15.68
C MET A 248 -5.00 -2.64 14.59
N ALA A 249 -5.85 -3.55 14.10
CA ALA A 249 -6.88 -3.24 13.12
C ALA A 249 -7.98 -2.29 13.65
N VAL A 250 -8.17 -2.21 14.98
CA VAL A 250 -9.04 -1.21 15.60
C VAL A 250 -8.41 0.18 15.56
N LEU A 251 -7.10 0.24 15.80
CA LEU A 251 -6.35 1.49 15.93
C LEU A 251 -6.00 2.11 14.57
N ARG A 252 -5.77 1.30 13.53
CA ARG A 252 -5.24 1.73 12.24
C ARG A 252 -5.82 0.91 11.09
N SER A 253 -6.04 1.57 9.94
CA SER A 253 -6.23 0.87 8.67
C SER A 253 -4.87 0.33 8.20
N SER A 254 -4.64 -0.96 8.41
CA SER A 254 -3.48 -1.65 7.86
C SER A 254 -3.73 -2.00 6.39
N VAL A 255 -2.72 -1.77 5.55
CA VAL A 255 -2.77 -2.16 4.13
C VAL A 255 -1.48 -2.87 3.78
N TYR A 256 -1.63 -4.04 3.17
CA TYR A 256 -0.52 -4.73 2.52
C TYR A 256 -0.25 -4.13 1.14
N ARG A 257 1.01 -3.85 0.84
CA ARG A 257 1.46 -3.38 -0.48
C ARG A 257 2.57 -4.27 -1.04
N PRO A 258 2.37 -4.90 -2.22
CA PRO A 258 3.43 -5.60 -2.92
C PRO A 258 4.65 -4.69 -3.08
N THR A 259 5.82 -5.19 -2.68
CA THR A 259 7.03 -4.37 -2.57
C THR A 259 8.19 -4.97 -3.37
N ILE A 260 8.94 -4.09 -4.03
CA ILE A 260 10.22 -4.36 -4.67
C ILE A 260 11.28 -3.47 -4.01
N VAL A 261 12.40 -4.06 -3.60
CA VAL A 261 13.56 -3.34 -3.08
C VAL A 261 14.56 -3.15 -4.22
N LEU A 262 14.88 -1.89 -4.52
CA LEU A 262 15.95 -1.51 -5.43
C LEU A 262 17.20 -1.18 -4.63
N ALA A 263 18.21 -2.05 -4.73
CA ALA A 263 19.52 -1.81 -4.17
C ALA A 263 20.34 -0.99 -5.17
N ASN A 264 20.22 0.34 -5.07
CA ASN A 264 20.80 1.29 -6.01
C ASN A 264 22.29 1.52 -5.75
N LYS A 265 22.98 2.14 -6.72
CA LYS A 265 24.44 2.36 -6.72
C LYS A 265 25.23 1.04 -6.74
N ALA A 266 24.73 0.03 -7.46
CA ALA A 266 25.41 -1.27 -7.61
C ALA A 266 26.79 -1.19 -8.29
N ASP A 267 27.14 -0.03 -8.84
CA ASP A 267 28.39 0.29 -9.51
C ASP A 267 29.49 0.83 -8.57
N VAL A 268 29.24 0.99 -7.28
CA VAL A 268 30.25 1.48 -6.32
C VAL A 268 31.09 0.33 -5.72
N PRO A 269 32.35 0.59 -5.31
CA PRO A 269 33.18 -0.41 -4.65
C PRO A 269 32.52 -0.98 -3.38
N GLY A 270 32.58 -2.30 -3.21
CA GLY A 270 31.96 -3.01 -2.07
C GLY A 270 30.44 -3.20 -2.16
N ALA A 271 29.79 -2.75 -3.24
CA ALA A 271 28.34 -2.92 -3.42
C ALA A 271 27.89 -4.39 -3.40
N ALA A 272 28.68 -5.29 -3.98
CA ALA A 272 28.36 -6.72 -4.04
C ALA A 272 28.24 -7.39 -2.65
N GLU A 273 29.12 -7.02 -1.72
CA GLU A 273 29.10 -7.55 -0.35
C GLU A 273 27.88 -7.03 0.42
N ARG A 274 27.61 -5.72 0.32
CA ARG A 274 26.44 -5.10 0.98
C ARG A 274 25.13 -5.61 0.40
N TYR A 275 25.08 -5.84 -0.91
CA TYR A 275 23.97 -6.50 -1.58
C TYR A 275 23.77 -7.93 -1.05
N ARG A 276 24.85 -8.72 -0.94
CA ARG A 276 24.79 -10.09 -0.41
C ARG A 276 24.20 -10.13 1.00
N ARG A 277 24.66 -9.25 1.91
CA ARG A 277 24.11 -9.15 3.29
C ARG A 277 22.61 -8.85 3.31
N LEU A 278 22.15 -7.93 2.46
CA LEU A 278 20.72 -7.63 2.32
C LEU A 278 19.96 -8.81 1.72
N TYR A 279 20.51 -9.46 0.69
CA TYR A 279 19.91 -10.62 0.05
C TYR A 279 19.75 -11.79 1.01
N GLU A 280 20.80 -12.13 1.78
CA GLU A 280 20.77 -13.18 2.80
C GLU A 280 19.71 -12.89 3.86
N TYR A 281 19.63 -11.65 4.36
CA TYR A 281 18.59 -11.26 5.30
C TYR A 281 17.17 -11.47 4.76
N LEU A 282 16.92 -11.04 3.51
CA LEU A 282 15.61 -11.21 2.86
C LEU A 282 15.31 -12.68 2.54
N ALA A 283 16.32 -13.49 2.26
CA ALA A 283 16.18 -14.92 1.95
C ALA A 283 15.95 -15.80 3.20
N GLU A 284 16.61 -15.48 4.32
CA GLU A 284 16.51 -16.23 5.58
C GLU A 284 15.20 -15.94 6.33
N LYS A 285 14.66 -14.73 6.20
CA LYS A 285 13.42 -14.33 6.88
C LYS A 285 12.16 -14.69 6.08
N ARG A 286 11.02 -14.64 6.77
CA ARG A 286 9.65 -14.84 6.24
C ARG A 286 9.24 -13.76 5.22
N GLU A 287 10.20 -13.05 4.64
CA GLU A 287 10.08 -11.95 3.68
C GLU A 287 10.16 -12.43 2.21
N LYS A 288 9.86 -13.71 1.93
CA LYS A 288 9.87 -14.30 0.56
C LYS A 288 8.99 -13.56 -0.45
N SER A 289 8.09 -12.69 0.02
CA SER A 289 7.27 -11.83 -0.82
C SER A 289 7.96 -10.54 -1.27
N VAL A 290 9.11 -10.18 -0.71
CA VAL A 290 9.85 -8.97 -1.08
C VAL A 290 10.86 -9.33 -2.17
N TRP A 291 10.79 -8.64 -3.31
CA TRP A 291 11.70 -8.89 -4.42
C TRP A 291 12.87 -7.91 -4.35
N LEU A 292 14.10 -8.38 -4.53
CA LEU A 292 15.31 -7.56 -4.49
C LEU A 292 15.92 -7.46 -5.89
N LEU A 293 16.27 -6.24 -6.32
CA LEU A 293 16.95 -5.99 -7.59
C LEU A 293 18.13 -5.02 -7.38
N PRO A 294 19.38 -5.42 -7.69
CA PRO A 294 20.50 -4.49 -7.71
C PRO A 294 20.44 -3.65 -8.97
N VAL A 295 20.54 -2.32 -8.82
CA VAL A 295 20.46 -1.38 -9.93
C VAL A 295 21.52 -0.28 -9.84
N SER A 296 21.78 0.39 -10.95
CA SER A 296 22.51 1.66 -10.93
C SER A 296 21.73 2.72 -11.69
N ALA A 297 21.24 3.72 -10.95
CA ALA A 297 20.68 4.93 -11.52
C ALA A 297 21.72 5.72 -12.35
N ARG A 298 23.02 5.52 -12.10
CA ARG A 298 24.11 6.21 -12.81
C ARG A 298 24.44 5.56 -14.14
N THR A 299 24.59 4.23 -14.16
CA THR A 299 24.99 3.49 -15.39
C THR A 299 23.80 2.93 -16.16
N GLY A 300 22.64 2.79 -15.53
CA GLY A 300 21.44 2.18 -16.11
C GLY A 300 21.35 0.69 -15.87
N TYR A 301 22.34 0.12 -15.16
CA TYR A 301 22.41 -1.30 -14.86
C TYR A 301 21.10 -1.83 -14.25
N ASN A 302 20.54 -2.89 -14.86
CA ASN A 302 19.33 -3.61 -14.48
C ASN A 302 18.01 -2.81 -14.42
N LEU A 303 17.98 -1.54 -14.84
CA LEU A 303 16.75 -0.73 -14.79
C LEU A 303 15.67 -1.24 -15.76
N ASP A 304 16.09 -1.85 -16.87
CA ASP A 304 15.23 -2.48 -17.89
C ASP A 304 14.34 -3.60 -17.31
N LYS A 305 14.80 -4.28 -16.26
CA LYS A 305 14.08 -5.39 -15.63
C LYS A 305 12.92 -4.94 -14.74
N LEU A 306 12.87 -3.67 -14.35
CA LEU A 306 11.90 -3.16 -13.38
C LEU A 306 10.46 -3.29 -13.88
N GLY A 307 10.21 -2.97 -15.14
CA GLY A 307 8.87 -3.06 -15.73
C GLY A 307 8.32 -4.49 -15.71
N GLU A 308 9.16 -5.47 -16.05
CA GLU A 308 8.79 -6.89 -16.00
C GLU A 308 8.55 -7.36 -14.56
N LEU A 309 9.39 -6.95 -13.62
CA LEU A 309 9.22 -7.28 -12.21
C LEU A 309 7.91 -6.69 -11.67
N LEU A 310 7.58 -5.43 -11.97
CA LEU A 310 6.31 -4.82 -11.57
C LEU A 310 5.12 -5.55 -12.19
N PHE A 311 5.18 -5.85 -13.48
CA PHE A 311 4.14 -6.57 -14.22
C PHE A 311 3.81 -7.90 -13.57
N ARG A 312 4.84 -8.71 -13.28
CA ARG A 312 4.68 -10.01 -12.61
C ARG A 312 4.25 -9.84 -11.16
N ARG A 313 4.86 -8.91 -10.41
CA ARG A 313 4.62 -8.73 -8.97
C ARG A 313 3.18 -8.31 -8.66
N LEU A 314 2.62 -7.51 -9.55
CA LEU A 314 1.27 -6.98 -9.44
C LEU A 314 0.22 -7.87 -10.16
N ASP A 315 0.62 -9.06 -10.61
CA ASP A 315 -0.22 -10.02 -11.32
C ASP A 315 -1.03 -9.36 -12.44
N ILE A 316 -0.38 -8.50 -13.24
CA ILE A 316 -1.05 -7.77 -14.30
C ILE A 316 -1.32 -8.70 -15.48
N ILE A 317 -2.50 -8.58 -16.07
CA ILE A 317 -2.83 -9.11 -17.38
C ILE A 317 -3.31 -7.97 -18.28
N ARG A 318 -3.01 -8.07 -19.56
CA ARG A 318 -3.43 -7.15 -20.61
C ARG A 318 -4.47 -7.85 -21.46
N VAL A 319 -5.64 -7.25 -21.58
CA VAL A 319 -6.74 -7.77 -22.40
C VAL A 319 -7.08 -6.76 -23.49
N TYR A 320 -7.05 -7.18 -24.74
CA TYR A 320 -7.28 -6.34 -25.89
C TYR A 320 -8.75 -6.41 -26.31
N THR A 321 -9.43 -5.28 -26.32
CA THR A 321 -10.84 -5.26 -26.75
C THR A 321 -10.92 -5.08 -28.25
N LYS A 322 -11.97 -5.64 -28.86
CA LYS A 322 -12.30 -5.38 -30.26
C LYS A 322 -13.81 -5.27 -30.47
N ARG A 323 -14.20 -4.60 -31.56
CA ARG A 323 -15.59 -4.56 -32.02
C ARG A 323 -15.83 -5.66 -33.06
N PRO A 324 -17.08 -6.07 -33.29
CA PRO A 324 -17.41 -6.98 -34.38
C PRO A 324 -16.85 -6.45 -35.71
N ASN A 325 -16.18 -7.34 -36.45
CA ASN A 325 -15.54 -7.04 -37.74
C ASN A 325 -14.46 -5.93 -37.70
N SER A 326 -13.88 -5.62 -36.54
CA SER A 326 -12.76 -4.69 -36.42
C SER A 326 -11.47 -5.40 -35.99
N GLU A 327 -10.34 -4.75 -36.25
CA GLU A 327 -9.09 -5.13 -35.61
C GLU A 327 -9.15 -4.90 -34.09
N PRO A 328 -8.35 -5.65 -33.30
CA PRO A 328 -8.19 -5.38 -31.88
C PRO A 328 -7.59 -4.00 -31.59
N SER A 329 -8.01 -3.39 -30.50
CA SER A 329 -7.40 -2.17 -29.97
C SER A 329 -5.90 -2.39 -29.72
N LYS A 330 -5.08 -1.40 -30.06
CA LYS A 330 -3.65 -1.38 -29.72
C LYS A 330 -3.40 -1.11 -28.23
N THR A 331 -4.37 -0.51 -27.55
CA THR A 331 -4.30 -0.21 -26.12
C THR A 331 -5.07 -1.29 -25.35
N PRO A 332 -4.40 -2.04 -24.45
CA PRO A 332 -5.07 -3.04 -23.65
C PRO A 332 -5.84 -2.42 -22.49
N VAL A 333 -6.88 -3.12 -22.05
CA VAL A 333 -7.46 -2.94 -20.72
C VAL A 333 -6.60 -3.72 -19.72
N VAL A 334 -6.12 -3.03 -18.69
CA VAL A 334 -5.28 -3.62 -17.64
C VAL A 334 -6.15 -4.18 -16.52
N LEU A 335 -5.99 -5.48 -16.27
CA LEU A 335 -6.68 -6.23 -15.22
C LEU A 335 -5.66 -6.99 -14.34
N ARG A 336 -6.17 -7.70 -13.33
CA ARG A 336 -5.37 -8.59 -12.47
C ARG A 336 -5.62 -10.05 -12.86
N ARG A 337 -4.63 -10.93 -12.67
CA ARG A 337 -4.76 -12.37 -12.88
C ARG A 337 -5.96 -12.91 -12.08
N GLY A 338 -6.77 -13.75 -12.72
CA GLY A 338 -8.03 -14.24 -12.15
C GLY A 338 -9.23 -13.35 -12.46
N ALA A 339 -9.03 -12.20 -13.13
CA ALA A 339 -10.13 -11.38 -13.63
C ALA A 339 -10.94 -12.12 -14.70
N THR A 340 -12.21 -11.79 -14.75
CA THR A 340 -13.20 -12.42 -15.62
C THR A 340 -13.69 -11.46 -16.72
N VAL A 341 -14.47 -11.98 -17.67
CA VAL A 341 -15.19 -11.15 -18.66
C VAL A 341 -16.08 -10.11 -17.97
N ARG A 342 -16.66 -10.44 -16.80
CA ARG A 342 -17.41 -9.50 -15.97
C ARG A 342 -16.55 -8.31 -15.53
N ASP A 343 -15.35 -8.59 -15.00
CA ASP A 343 -14.43 -7.53 -14.54
C ASP A 343 -14.01 -6.63 -15.70
N LEU A 344 -13.74 -7.22 -16.87
CA LEU A 344 -13.47 -6.48 -18.10
C LEU A 344 -14.65 -5.57 -18.49
N ALA A 345 -15.86 -6.11 -18.56
CA ALA A 345 -17.05 -5.34 -18.93
C ALA A 345 -17.29 -4.19 -17.94
N THR A 346 -17.18 -4.45 -16.64
CA THR A 346 -17.28 -3.44 -15.57
C THR A 346 -16.26 -2.31 -15.75
N LYS A 347 -15.02 -2.67 -16.12
CA LYS A 347 -13.92 -1.72 -16.33
C LYS A 347 -14.14 -0.82 -17.53
N ILE A 348 -14.81 -1.32 -18.58
CA ILE A 348 -15.10 -0.57 -19.80
C ILE A 348 -16.31 0.35 -19.59
N HIS A 349 -17.47 -0.23 -19.26
CA HIS A 349 -18.71 0.52 -19.02
C HIS A 349 -19.77 -0.37 -18.35
N SER A 350 -20.50 0.16 -17.37
CA SER A 350 -21.55 -0.56 -16.64
C SER A 350 -22.63 -1.18 -17.54
N ASP A 351 -23.05 -0.46 -18.58
CA ASP A 351 -24.09 -0.90 -19.52
C ASP A 351 -23.75 -2.22 -20.26
N LEU A 352 -22.45 -2.55 -20.43
CA LEU A 352 -22.06 -3.81 -21.07
C LEU A 352 -22.46 -5.03 -20.25
N LEU A 353 -22.60 -4.89 -18.93
CA LEU A 353 -23.06 -5.96 -18.05
C LEU A 353 -24.58 -6.13 -18.11
N GLU A 354 -25.33 -5.03 -18.13
CA GLU A 354 -26.79 -5.04 -18.07
C GLU A 354 -27.40 -5.73 -19.30
N TYR A 355 -26.80 -5.51 -20.48
CA TYR A 355 -27.29 -6.06 -21.75
C TYR A 355 -26.41 -7.19 -22.28
N PHE A 356 -25.54 -7.77 -21.46
CA PHE A 356 -24.59 -8.81 -21.88
C PHE A 356 -25.32 -10.04 -22.44
N GLU A 357 -24.91 -10.52 -23.63
CA GLU A 357 -25.34 -11.82 -24.13
C GLU A 357 -24.25 -12.89 -24.02
N TYR A 358 -23.07 -12.57 -24.53
CA TYR A 358 -21.89 -13.42 -24.54
C TYR A 358 -20.65 -12.59 -24.93
N ALA A 359 -19.47 -13.16 -24.69
CA ALA A 359 -18.23 -12.65 -25.26
C ALA A 359 -17.62 -13.70 -26.19
N LYS A 360 -16.85 -13.25 -27.17
CA LYS A 360 -15.94 -14.10 -27.92
C LYS A 360 -14.51 -13.81 -27.49
N VAL A 361 -13.72 -14.85 -27.27
CA VAL A 361 -12.32 -14.72 -26.84
C VAL A 361 -11.39 -15.38 -27.85
N TRP A 362 -10.28 -14.69 -28.15
CA TRP A 362 -9.15 -15.22 -28.89
C TRP A 362 -7.91 -15.05 -28.02
N GLY A 363 -7.19 -16.12 -27.73
CA GLY A 363 -5.99 -16.02 -26.92
C GLY A 363 -5.78 -17.22 -26.02
N PRO A 364 -4.83 -17.12 -25.07
CA PRO A 364 -4.45 -18.21 -24.19
C PRO A 364 -5.59 -18.80 -23.35
N SER A 365 -6.59 -18.00 -22.94
CA SER A 365 -7.71 -18.53 -22.14
C SER A 365 -8.77 -19.26 -22.95
N ALA A 366 -8.76 -19.14 -24.28
CA ALA A 366 -9.75 -19.74 -25.15
C ALA A 366 -9.30 -21.12 -25.65
N LYS A 367 -10.21 -22.09 -25.66
CA LYS A 367 -9.98 -23.44 -26.21
C LYS A 367 -9.81 -23.43 -27.73
N TYR A 368 -10.46 -22.49 -28.40
CA TYR A 368 -10.34 -22.26 -29.83
C TYR A 368 -10.58 -20.78 -30.17
N PRO A 369 -10.03 -20.28 -31.29
CA PRO A 369 -10.19 -18.89 -31.69
C PRO A 369 -11.66 -18.46 -31.80
N GLY A 370 -12.06 -17.45 -31.02
CA GLY A 370 -13.43 -16.94 -31.01
C GLY A 370 -14.39 -17.79 -30.19
N GLU A 371 -13.90 -18.53 -29.20
CA GLU A 371 -14.73 -19.28 -28.25
C GLU A 371 -15.78 -18.36 -27.62
N ARG A 372 -17.04 -18.79 -27.65
CA ARG A 372 -18.14 -18.09 -27.02
C ARG A 372 -18.16 -18.43 -25.54
N VAL A 373 -18.02 -17.41 -24.69
CA VAL A 373 -17.91 -17.54 -23.24
C VAL A 373 -18.91 -16.66 -22.50
N GLY A 374 -19.17 -17.01 -21.25
CA GLY A 374 -19.99 -16.23 -20.32
C GLY A 374 -19.18 -15.22 -19.49
N LEU A 375 -19.86 -14.55 -18.58
CA LEU A 375 -19.29 -13.51 -17.72
C LEU A 375 -18.20 -14.03 -16.76
N ASP A 376 -18.32 -15.28 -16.32
CA ASP A 376 -17.44 -15.86 -15.30
C ASP A 376 -16.19 -16.55 -15.91
N HIS A 377 -16.02 -16.45 -17.24
CA HIS A 377 -14.81 -16.93 -17.92
C HIS A 377 -13.59 -16.12 -17.47
N VAL A 378 -12.57 -16.81 -17.00
CA VAL A 378 -11.32 -16.22 -16.50
C VAL A 378 -10.41 -15.88 -17.69
N LEU A 379 -9.92 -14.65 -17.71
CA LEU A 379 -9.07 -14.11 -18.78
C LEU A 379 -7.58 -14.28 -18.45
N GLU A 380 -6.76 -14.35 -19.50
CA GLU A 380 -5.31 -14.44 -19.44
C GLU A 380 -4.62 -13.26 -20.15
N ASP A 381 -3.32 -13.03 -19.85
CA ASP A 381 -2.54 -11.97 -20.51
C ASP A 381 -2.42 -12.25 -22.01
N GLY A 382 -2.79 -11.29 -22.83
CA GLY A 382 -2.77 -11.43 -24.28
C GLY A 382 -4.12 -11.77 -24.90
N ASP A 383 -5.15 -12.03 -24.10
CA ASP A 383 -6.49 -12.30 -24.63
C ASP A 383 -7.04 -11.11 -25.42
N ILE A 384 -7.74 -11.42 -26.51
CA ILE A 384 -8.55 -10.51 -27.28
C ILE A 384 -10.02 -10.83 -27.00
N VAL A 385 -10.81 -9.83 -26.62
CA VAL A 385 -12.21 -10.02 -26.22
C VAL A 385 -13.13 -9.11 -27.04
N GLU A 386 -14.16 -9.72 -27.61
CA GLU A 386 -15.29 -9.05 -28.27
C GLU A 386 -16.56 -9.29 -27.43
N ILE A 387 -17.12 -8.23 -26.85
CA ILE A 387 -18.34 -8.31 -26.03
C ILE A 387 -19.55 -8.05 -26.93
N HIS A 388 -20.54 -8.95 -26.89
CA HIS A 388 -21.83 -8.76 -27.53
C HIS A 388 -22.89 -8.41 -26.49
N SER A 389 -23.62 -7.32 -26.74
CA SER A 389 -24.74 -6.87 -25.92
C SER A 389 -25.98 -6.56 -26.77
N ARG A 390 -27.17 -6.65 -26.18
CA ARG A 390 -28.48 -6.49 -26.86
C ARG A 390 -28.91 -5.04 -27.17
N ARG A 391 -27.99 -4.08 -27.27
CA ARG A 391 -28.35 -2.70 -27.62
C ARG A 391 -28.34 -2.44 -29.12
#